data_AF-A0A9E5BG01-F1
#
_entry.id   AF-A0A9E5BG01-F1
#
_cell.length_a   1.000
_cell.length_b   1.000
_cell.length_c   1.000
_cell.angle_alpha   90.00
_cell.angle_beta   90.00
_cell.angle_gamma   90.00
#
_symmetry.space_group_name_H-M   'P 1'
#
loop_
_entity.id
_entity.type
_entity.pdbx_description
1 polymer ?
#
loop_
_entity_poly.entity_id
_entity_poly.type
_entity_poly.pdbx_seq_one_letter_code
_entity_poly.pdbx_strand_id
1 'polypeptide(L)'
;VQSFLKFPARRYARMKLMVVLAALAQVAAYRGTTPAVVASGLCLFVFGLELVEPLSQEVDKPERTDSLPIDRGALMLRHLIVPAVMLVPFSIVAIITAVIFEHDGAAVATASLLAPFALATGMAGAVINAVKGAPDPLGDNAKSLFMPPEVAGMTTMTRAVLPIIIATLGSLPVIAVREAVESGSHPVGTAVRTCVGVALLLLLVVGWVRQRDAIRRWWKKSVEESQQHKRKTSVST
;
A
#
# COMPACT_ATOMS: atom_id res chain seq x y z
N VAL A 1 -4.63 6.08 -26.88
CA VAL A 1 -5.59 6.81 -26.00
C VAL A 1 -7.01 6.20 -26.13
N GLN A 2 -7.16 4.87 -26.05
CA GLN A 2 -8.45 4.17 -26.21
C GLN A 2 -8.86 3.44 -24.91
N SER A 3 -8.91 4.11 -23.76
CA SER A 3 -9.22 3.40 -22.50
C SER A 3 -10.01 4.16 -21.43
N PHE A 4 -10.40 5.42 -21.65
CA PHE A 4 -11.28 6.11 -20.68
C PHE A 4 -12.78 5.84 -20.91
N LEU A 5 -13.19 5.53 -22.15
CA LEU A 5 -14.60 5.23 -22.47
C LEU A 5 -15.02 3.77 -22.17
N LYS A 6 -14.08 2.90 -21.81
CA LYS A 6 -14.35 1.53 -21.34
C LYS A 6 -14.07 1.35 -19.85
N PHE A 7 -13.95 2.44 -19.08
CA PHE A 7 -13.88 2.32 -17.63
C PHE A 7 -15.29 2.00 -17.13
N PRO A 8 -15.54 0.80 -16.57
CA PRO A 8 -16.89 0.41 -16.20
C PRO A 8 -17.37 1.37 -15.11
N ALA A 9 -18.43 2.13 -15.36
CA ALA A 9 -19.01 3.09 -14.39
C ALA A 9 -19.21 2.45 -13.00
N ARG A 10 -19.49 1.13 -12.99
CA ARG A 10 -19.57 0.28 -11.80
C ARG A 10 -18.30 0.30 -10.94
N ARG A 11 -17.11 0.30 -11.55
CA ARG A 11 -15.83 0.38 -10.84
C ARG A 11 -15.66 1.73 -10.15
N TYR A 12 -15.90 2.82 -10.88
CA TYR A 12 -15.81 4.16 -10.31
C TYR A 12 -16.82 4.34 -9.15
N ALA A 13 -18.03 3.80 -9.28
CA ALA A 13 -19.02 3.79 -8.20
C ALA A 13 -18.52 3.00 -6.97
N ARG A 14 -17.93 1.81 -7.15
CA ARG A 14 -17.35 1.03 -6.05
C ARG A 14 -16.20 1.76 -5.36
N MET A 15 -15.30 2.39 -6.12
CA MET A 15 -14.21 3.18 -5.55
C MET A 15 -14.74 4.34 -4.70
N LYS A 16 -15.71 5.10 -5.20
CA LYS A 16 -16.37 6.16 -4.42
C LYS A 16 -17.01 5.61 -3.15
N LEU A 17 -17.72 4.49 -3.23
CA LEU A 17 -18.34 3.85 -2.07
C LEU A 17 -17.29 3.47 -1.01
N MET A 18 -16.17 2.84 -1.42
CA MET A 18 -15.09 2.48 -0.49
C MET A 18 -14.48 3.71 0.19
N VAL A 19 -14.30 4.82 -0.55
CA VAL A 19 -13.78 6.08 -0.01
C VAL A 19 -14.74 6.71 0.98
N VAL A 20 -16.04 6.72 0.69
CA VAL A 20 -17.08 7.22 1.61
C VAL A 20 -17.11 6.37 2.88
N LEU A 21 -17.12 5.04 2.77
CA LEU A 21 -17.09 4.15 3.94
C LEU A 21 -15.81 4.34 4.77
N ALA A 22 -14.66 4.50 4.11
CA ALA A 22 -13.40 4.78 4.78
C ALA A 22 -13.44 6.11 5.53
N ALA A 23 -14.01 7.16 4.94
CA ALA A 23 -14.16 8.47 5.57
C ALA A 23 -15.14 8.45 6.75
N LEU A 24 -16.26 7.73 6.63
CA LEU A 24 -17.19 7.51 7.75
C LEU A 24 -16.52 6.77 8.91
N ALA A 25 -15.68 5.77 8.61
CA ALA A 25 -14.89 5.08 9.62
C ALA A 25 -13.84 5.99 10.27
N GLN A 26 -13.24 6.92 9.53
CA GLN A 26 -12.36 7.96 10.08
C GLN A 26 -13.11 8.92 11.00
N VAL A 27 -14.31 9.36 10.62
CA VAL A 27 -15.18 10.18 11.48
C VAL A 27 -15.54 9.42 12.77
N ALA A 28 -15.90 8.14 12.68
CA ALA A 28 -16.16 7.32 13.85
C ALA A 28 -14.92 7.17 14.75
N ALA A 29 -13.74 7.01 14.16
CA ALA A 29 -12.46 6.95 14.91
C ALA A 29 -12.16 8.28 15.62
N TYR A 30 -12.38 9.40 14.95
CA TYR A 30 -12.25 10.73 15.51
C TYR A 30 -13.21 10.97 16.69
N ARG A 31 -14.43 10.42 16.63
CA ARG A 31 -15.43 10.47 17.72
C ARG A 31 -15.18 9.47 18.87
N GLY A 32 -14.08 8.71 18.84
CA GLY A 32 -13.68 7.81 19.94
C GLY A 32 -13.71 6.31 19.60
N THR A 33 -14.20 5.91 18.43
CA THR A 33 -14.21 4.48 18.04
C THR A 33 -12.88 4.08 17.41
N THR A 34 -11.82 3.96 18.23
CA THR A 34 -10.45 3.63 17.79
C THR A 34 -10.36 2.43 16.82
N PRO A 35 -11.10 1.31 17.02
CA PRO A 35 -11.05 0.18 16.08
C PRO A 35 -11.53 0.49 14.65
N ALA A 36 -12.29 1.58 14.45
CA ALA A 36 -12.78 1.98 13.13
C ALA A 36 -11.65 2.34 12.15
N VAL A 37 -10.45 2.64 12.66
CA VAL A 37 -9.24 2.83 11.84
C VAL A 37 -8.91 1.59 11.00
N VAL A 38 -9.15 0.39 11.54
CA VAL A 38 -8.94 -0.87 10.79
C VAL A 38 -9.95 -1.00 9.65
N ALA A 39 -11.23 -0.70 9.91
CA ALA A 39 -12.26 -0.69 8.88
C ALA A 39 -11.95 0.33 7.77
N SER A 40 -11.45 1.51 8.14
CA SER A 40 -10.96 2.52 7.21
C SER A 40 -9.80 1.98 6.36
N GLY A 41 -8.77 1.41 6.99
CA GLY A 41 -7.63 0.80 6.31
C GLY A 41 -8.02 -0.30 5.32
N LEU A 42 -8.96 -1.18 5.69
CA LEU A 42 -9.48 -2.23 4.81
C LEU A 42 -10.23 -1.66 3.60
N CYS A 43 -11.09 -0.65 3.81
CA CYS A 43 -11.79 0.02 2.72
C CYS A 43 -10.80 0.70 1.76
N LEU A 44 -9.78 1.37 2.31
CA LEU A 44 -8.74 2.04 1.53
C LEU A 44 -7.82 1.05 0.79
N PHE A 45 -7.59 -0.14 1.35
CA PHE A 45 -6.89 -1.22 0.65
C PHE A 45 -7.70 -1.71 -0.55
N VAL A 46 -9.00 -1.98 -0.38
CA VAL A 46 -9.88 -2.41 -1.49
C VAL A 46 -10.00 -1.32 -2.56
N PHE A 47 -10.14 -0.06 -2.15
CA PHE A 47 -10.07 1.09 -3.04
C PHE A 47 -8.74 1.10 -3.83
N GLY A 48 -7.62 0.87 -3.14
CA GLY A 48 -6.30 0.77 -3.74
C GLY A 48 -6.22 -0.32 -4.79
N LEU A 49 -6.77 -1.52 -4.53
CA LEU A 49 -6.77 -2.64 -5.49
C LEU A 49 -7.49 -2.25 -6.78
N GLU A 50 -8.64 -1.59 -6.68
CA GLU A 50 -9.38 -1.11 -7.85
C GLU A 50 -8.63 -0.01 -8.60
N LEU A 51 -7.91 0.85 -7.87
CA LEU A 51 -7.15 1.97 -8.43
C LEU A 51 -5.91 1.52 -9.21
N VAL A 52 -5.20 0.50 -8.70
CA VAL A 52 -3.93 0.03 -9.27
C VAL A 52 -4.08 -1.13 -10.25
N GLU A 53 -5.30 -1.51 -10.62
CA GLU A 53 -5.54 -2.57 -11.60
C GLU A 53 -4.73 -2.42 -12.90
N PRO A 54 -4.62 -1.23 -13.53
CA PRO A 54 -3.82 -1.11 -14.75
C PRO A 54 -2.37 -1.53 -14.53
N LEU A 55 -1.81 -1.21 -13.36
CA LEU A 55 -0.48 -1.66 -12.94
C LEU A 55 -0.44 -3.18 -12.76
N SER A 56 -1.46 -3.78 -12.13
CA SER A 56 -1.53 -5.24 -11.96
C SER A 56 -1.49 -5.97 -13.30
N GLN A 57 -2.26 -5.51 -14.28
CA GLN A 57 -2.32 -6.08 -15.63
C GLN A 57 -0.99 -6.04 -16.40
N GLU A 58 -0.11 -5.10 -16.04
CA GLU A 58 1.24 -5.03 -16.59
C GLU A 58 2.22 -5.91 -15.84
N VAL A 59 2.10 -6.00 -14.51
CA VAL A 59 2.92 -6.90 -13.70
C VAL A 59 2.71 -8.36 -14.12
N ASP A 60 1.48 -8.71 -14.50
CA ASP A 60 1.08 -10.04 -14.95
C ASP A 60 1.61 -10.43 -16.35
N LYS A 61 2.31 -9.52 -17.06
CA LYS A 61 2.88 -9.76 -18.40
C LYS A 61 4.40 -9.60 -18.40
N PRO A 62 5.14 -10.44 -17.65
CA PRO A 62 6.58 -10.27 -17.43
C PRO A 62 7.40 -10.28 -18.73
N GLU A 63 7.08 -11.15 -19.69
CA GLU A 63 7.82 -11.25 -20.96
C GLU A 63 7.76 -9.95 -21.77
N ARG A 64 6.61 -9.27 -21.74
CA ARG A 64 6.43 -7.99 -22.41
C ARG A 64 7.18 -6.87 -21.68
N THR A 65 7.20 -6.87 -20.36
CA THR A 65 7.94 -5.85 -19.59
C THR A 65 9.45 -6.03 -19.69
N ASP A 66 9.93 -7.28 -19.77
CA ASP A 66 11.36 -7.61 -19.79
C ASP A 66 12.00 -7.42 -21.17
N SER A 67 11.20 -7.32 -22.24
CA SER A 67 11.67 -6.98 -23.60
C SER A 67 11.92 -5.49 -23.82
N LEU A 68 11.50 -4.62 -22.89
CA LEU A 68 11.74 -3.19 -22.97
C LEU A 68 13.15 -2.85 -22.43
N PRO A 69 13.90 -1.94 -23.07
CA PRO A 69 15.22 -1.51 -22.61
C PRO A 69 15.13 -0.51 -21.44
N ILE A 70 14.27 -0.79 -20.45
CA ILE A 70 14.00 0.04 -19.29
C ILE A 70 13.94 -0.86 -18.06
N ASP A 71 14.55 -0.43 -16.95
CA ASP A 71 14.46 -1.18 -15.69
C ASP A 71 13.01 -1.33 -15.22
N ARG A 72 12.62 -2.56 -14.85
CA ARG A 72 11.25 -2.91 -14.49
C ARG A 72 10.72 -2.07 -13.33
N GLY A 73 11.55 -1.78 -12.33
CA GLY A 73 11.17 -0.90 -11.21
C GLY A 73 10.82 0.51 -11.67
N ALA A 74 11.58 1.08 -12.61
CA ALA A 74 11.30 2.39 -13.18
C ALA A 74 10.01 2.40 -14.03
N LEU A 75 9.76 1.32 -14.78
CA LEU A 75 8.52 1.16 -15.54
C LEU A 75 7.29 1.14 -14.61
N MET A 76 7.36 0.42 -13.50
CA MET A 76 6.27 0.34 -12.52
C MET A 76 5.97 1.68 -11.85
N LEU A 77 7.01 2.48 -11.55
CA LEU A 77 6.83 3.83 -11.03
C LEU A 77 6.13 4.76 -12.02
N ARG A 78 6.41 4.63 -13.32
CA ARG A 78 5.71 5.43 -14.35
C ARG A 78 4.21 5.12 -14.39
N HIS A 79 3.83 3.86 -14.22
CA HIS A 79 2.43 3.46 -14.16
C HIS A 79 1.73 3.89 -12.88
N LEU A 80 2.48 4.28 -11.84
CA LEU A 80 1.91 4.82 -10.61
C LEU A 80 1.50 6.29 -10.71
N ILE A 81 1.92 7.01 -11.77
CA ILE A 81 1.55 8.42 -11.98
C ILE A 81 0.03 8.57 -12.11
N VAL A 82 -0.62 7.72 -12.92
CA VAL A 82 -2.07 7.79 -13.15
C VAL A 82 -2.87 7.49 -11.87
N PRO A 83 -2.61 6.39 -11.13
CA PRO A 83 -3.17 6.16 -9.80
C PRO A 83 -2.96 7.32 -8.83
N ALA A 84 -1.75 7.89 -8.78
CA ALA A 84 -1.44 8.99 -7.87
C ALA A 84 -2.26 10.25 -8.17
N VAL A 85 -2.42 10.62 -9.44
CA VAL A 85 -3.26 11.75 -9.86
C VAL A 85 -4.73 11.52 -9.49
N MET A 86 -5.21 10.28 -9.65
CA MET A 86 -6.58 9.92 -9.30
C MET A 86 -6.87 10.03 -7.79
N LEU A 87 -5.87 10.05 -6.91
CA LEU A 87 -6.10 10.29 -5.48
C LEU A 87 -6.70 11.67 -5.20
N VAL A 88 -6.44 12.67 -6.05
CA VAL A 88 -6.93 14.05 -5.86
C VAL A 88 -8.46 14.12 -5.82
N PRO A 89 -9.22 13.68 -6.86
CA PRO A 89 -10.69 13.73 -6.81
C PRO A 89 -11.28 12.85 -5.69
N PHE A 90 -10.64 11.73 -5.35
CA PHE A 90 -11.12 10.90 -4.23
C PHE A 90 -10.83 11.51 -2.86
N SER A 91 -9.75 12.28 -2.73
CA SER A 91 -9.50 13.06 -1.51
C SER A 91 -10.61 14.08 -1.29
N ILE A 92 -11.09 14.73 -2.36
CA ILE A 92 -12.23 15.65 -2.28
C ILE A 92 -13.48 14.91 -1.79
N VAL A 93 -13.77 13.69 -2.29
CA VAL A 93 -14.90 12.88 -1.82
C VAL A 93 -14.79 12.55 -0.32
N ALA A 94 -13.60 12.17 0.14
CA ALA A 94 -13.35 11.90 1.56
C ALA A 94 -13.55 13.16 2.42
N ILE A 95 -13.06 14.31 1.96
CA ILE A 95 -13.18 15.60 2.66
C ILE A 95 -14.65 16.04 2.72
N ILE A 96 -15.39 15.97 1.62
CA ILE A 96 -16.82 16.28 1.60
C ILE A 96 -17.57 15.38 2.59
N THR A 97 -17.22 14.09 2.63
CA THR A 97 -17.82 13.16 3.59
C THR A 97 -17.50 13.61 5.02
N ALA A 98 -16.27 13.99 5.33
CA ALA A 98 -15.92 14.50 6.66
C ALA A 98 -16.72 15.78 7.01
N VAL A 99 -16.82 16.75 6.09
CA VAL A 99 -17.56 18.01 6.29
C VAL A 99 -19.04 17.81 6.57
N ILE A 100 -19.67 16.80 5.96
CA ILE A 100 -21.09 16.50 6.19
C ILE A 100 -21.35 16.07 7.64
N PHE A 101 -20.38 15.40 8.27
CA PHE A 101 -20.55 14.86 9.61
C PHE A 101 -19.87 15.72 10.70
N GLU A 102 -18.77 16.38 10.37
CA GLU A 102 -18.00 17.28 11.25
C GLU A 102 -18.10 18.71 10.73
N HIS A 103 -18.66 19.59 11.54
CA HIS A 103 -18.86 21.01 11.20
C HIS A 103 -17.82 21.93 11.83
N ASP A 104 -16.96 21.40 12.70
CA ASP A 104 -15.86 22.14 13.31
C ASP A 104 -14.76 22.44 12.29
N GLY A 105 -14.31 23.70 12.25
CA GLY A 105 -13.31 24.15 11.28
C GLY A 105 -11.96 23.46 11.45
N ALA A 106 -11.56 23.15 12.70
CA ALA A 106 -10.30 22.45 12.94
C ALA A 106 -10.38 20.99 12.52
N ALA A 107 -11.50 20.30 12.81
CA ALA A 107 -11.75 18.95 12.34
C ALA A 107 -11.72 18.86 10.80
N VAL A 108 -12.39 19.77 10.09
CA VAL A 108 -12.39 19.82 8.62
C VAL A 108 -10.98 20.10 8.06
N ALA A 109 -10.23 21.02 8.67
CA ALA A 109 -8.85 21.30 8.27
C ALA A 109 -7.95 20.08 8.43
N THR A 110 -8.07 19.35 9.56
CA THR A 110 -7.31 18.11 9.77
C THR A 110 -7.71 17.01 8.78
N ALA A 111 -9.00 16.82 8.51
CA ALA A 111 -9.47 15.85 7.52
C ALA A 111 -8.91 16.16 6.11
N SER A 112 -8.84 17.44 5.74
CA SER A 112 -8.27 17.90 4.47
C SER A 112 -6.78 17.57 4.34
N LEU A 113 -6.04 17.62 5.45
CA LEU A 113 -4.63 17.23 5.47
C LEU A 113 -4.45 15.71 5.45
N LEU A 114 -5.26 14.96 6.21
CA LEU A 114 -5.09 13.52 6.36
C LEU A 114 -5.56 12.71 5.14
N ALA A 115 -6.66 13.13 4.49
CA ALA A 115 -7.30 12.40 3.39
C ALA A 115 -6.35 11.94 2.28
N PRO A 116 -5.51 12.81 1.67
CA PRO A 116 -4.61 12.38 0.59
C PRO A 116 -3.58 11.35 1.05
N PHE A 117 -3.09 11.45 2.29
CA PHE A 117 -2.11 10.50 2.84
C PHE A 117 -2.73 9.15 3.16
N ALA A 118 -3.93 9.12 3.75
CA ALA A 118 -4.66 7.89 4.01
C ALA A 118 -5.01 7.14 2.71
N LEU A 119 -5.47 7.87 1.69
CA LEU A 119 -5.73 7.30 0.37
C LEU A 119 -4.43 6.78 -0.30
N ALA A 120 -3.34 7.52 -0.18
CA ALA A 120 -2.03 7.11 -0.69
C ALA A 120 -1.50 5.84 -0.01
N THR A 121 -1.71 5.64 1.30
CA THR A 121 -1.32 4.39 1.97
C THR A 121 -2.19 3.22 1.55
N GLY A 122 -3.49 3.43 1.36
CA GLY A 122 -4.39 2.43 0.76
C GLY A 122 -3.89 1.96 -0.60
N MET A 123 -3.54 2.91 -1.46
CA MET A 123 -2.89 2.63 -2.75
C MET A 123 -1.55 1.92 -2.56
N ALA A 124 -0.70 2.35 -1.64
CA ALA A 124 0.62 1.74 -1.38
C ALA A 124 0.49 0.26 -0.95
N GLY A 125 -0.47 -0.07 -0.08
CA GLY A 125 -0.79 -1.44 0.27
C GLY A 125 -1.18 -2.26 -0.97
N ALA A 126 -2.07 -1.72 -1.80
CA ALA A 126 -2.48 -2.39 -3.05
C ALA A 126 -1.33 -2.56 -4.05
N VAL A 127 -0.43 -1.57 -4.18
CA VAL A 127 0.79 -1.70 -4.98
C VAL A 127 1.64 -2.85 -4.44
N ILE A 128 1.94 -2.90 -3.14
CA ILE A 128 2.73 -4.00 -2.57
C ILE A 128 2.08 -5.36 -2.88
N ASN A 129 0.74 -5.44 -2.83
CA ASN A 129 -0.01 -6.65 -3.16
C ASN A 129 0.16 -7.04 -4.64
N ALA A 130 -0.09 -6.13 -5.57
CA ALA A 130 0.03 -6.38 -7.02
C ALA A 130 1.47 -6.73 -7.41
N VAL A 131 2.44 -6.02 -6.84
CA VAL A 131 3.85 -6.12 -7.17
C VAL A 131 4.47 -7.38 -6.57
N LYS A 132 4.11 -7.83 -5.37
CA LYS A 132 4.76 -9.03 -4.79
C LYS A 132 4.64 -10.28 -5.69
N GLY A 133 3.54 -10.43 -6.42
CA GLY A 133 3.28 -11.55 -7.34
C GLY A 133 3.04 -12.88 -6.62
N ALA A 134 2.59 -13.89 -7.36
CA ALA A 134 2.39 -15.25 -6.84
C ALA A 134 3.74 -15.91 -6.45
N PRO A 135 3.74 -16.84 -5.47
CA PRO A 135 4.91 -17.66 -5.15
C PRO A 135 5.44 -18.35 -6.41
N ASP A 136 6.75 -18.37 -6.61
CA ASP A 136 7.35 -19.09 -7.74
C ASP A 136 7.35 -20.59 -7.39
N PRO A 137 6.51 -21.43 -8.02
CA PRO A 137 6.34 -22.81 -7.61
C PRO A 137 7.62 -23.63 -7.77
N LEU A 138 8.56 -23.22 -8.63
CA LEU A 138 9.81 -23.96 -8.83
C LEU A 138 10.91 -23.53 -7.84
N GLY A 139 10.93 -22.25 -7.42
CA GLY A 139 11.91 -21.71 -6.47
C GLY A 139 11.50 -21.81 -4.99
N ASP A 140 10.21 -21.64 -4.68
CA ASP A 140 9.68 -21.78 -3.32
C ASP A 140 9.53 -23.24 -2.90
N ASN A 141 9.39 -24.20 -3.84
CA ASN A 141 9.42 -25.64 -3.53
C ASN A 141 10.77 -26.09 -2.94
N ALA A 142 11.88 -25.50 -3.42
CA ALA A 142 13.18 -25.77 -2.83
C ALA A 142 13.31 -25.19 -1.41
N LYS A 143 12.63 -24.09 -1.08
CA LYS A 143 12.60 -23.53 0.29
C LYS A 143 11.63 -24.27 1.20
N SER A 144 10.47 -24.69 0.70
CA SER A 144 9.48 -25.45 1.47
C SER A 144 9.94 -26.87 1.81
N LEU A 145 10.86 -27.43 1.02
CA LEU A 145 11.57 -28.68 1.35
C LEU A 145 12.48 -28.58 2.57
N PHE A 146 12.99 -27.38 2.90
CA PHE A 146 13.91 -27.16 4.04
C PHE A 146 13.28 -26.37 5.20
N MET A 147 12.02 -25.95 5.08
CA MET A 147 11.36 -25.12 6.08
C MET A 147 10.24 -25.91 6.77
N PRO A 148 10.27 -26.03 8.12
CA PRO A 148 9.20 -26.71 8.85
C PRO A 148 7.83 -26.11 8.51
N PRO A 149 6.77 -26.94 8.40
CA PRO A 149 5.45 -26.51 7.95
C PRO A 149 4.84 -25.36 8.78
N GLU A 150 5.21 -25.24 10.05
CA GLU A 150 4.80 -24.16 10.96
C GLU A 150 5.37 -22.80 10.52
N VAL A 151 6.61 -22.78 10.03
CA VAL A 151 7.31 -21.56 9.57
C VAL A 151 6.85 -21.17 8.16
N ALA A 152 6.54 -22.16 7.31
CA ALA A 152 5.96 -21.94 5.99
C ALA A 152 4.56 -21.30 6.07
N GLY A 153 3.73 -21.74 7.02
CA GLY A 153 2.42 -21.15 7.29
C GLY A 153 2.52 -19.70 7.75
N MET A 154 3.37 -19.40 8.74
CA MET A 154 3.54 -18.05 9.25
C MET A 154 4.08 -17.07 8.19
N THR A 155 5.09 -17.47 7.42
CA THR A 155 5.66 -16.60 6.37
C THR A 155 4.65 -16.26 5.28
N THR A 156 3.77 -17.21 4.94
CA THR A 156 2.66 -16.98 4.00
C THR A 156 1.65 -15.99 4.56
N MET A 157 1.25 -16.15 5.83
CA MET A 157 0.34 -15.25 6.52
C MET A 157 0.91 -13.83 6.61
N THR A 158 2.16 -13.67 7.04
CA THR A 158 2.82 -12.36 7.11
C THR A 158 2.89 -11.69 5.73
N ARG A 159 3.17 -12.46 4.68
CA ARG A 159 3.26 -11.94 3.31
C ARG A 159 1.91 -11.41 2.82
N ALA A 160 0.82 -12.09 3.18
CA ALA A 160 -0.56 -11.75 2.82
C ALA A 160 -1.12 -10.57 3.62
N VAL A 161 -0.76 -10.45 4.90
CA VAL A 161 -1.29 -9.40 5.79
C VAL A 161 -0.52 -8.09 5.68
N LEU A 162 0.77 -8.12 5.32
CA LEU A 162 1.59 -6.91 5.21
C LEU A 162 0.97 -5.78 4.34
N PRO A 163 0.42 -6.05 3.14
CA PRO A 163 -0.27 -5.04 2.35
C PRO A 163 -1.40 -4.31 3.10
N ILE A 164 -2.17 -5.06 3.90
CA ILE A 164 -3.31 -4.55 4.68
C ILE A 164 -2.80 -3.70 5.85
N ILE A 165 -1.72 -4.13 6.50
CA ILE A 165 -1.07 -3.34 7.56
C ILE A 165 -0.65 -1.99 6.99
N ILE A 166 0.09 -1.97 5.87
CA ILE A 166 0.56 -0.73 5.23
C ILE A 166 -0.62 0.19 4.87
N ALA A 167 -1.71 -0.35 4.33
CA ALA A 167 -2.92 0.41 4.04
C ALA A 167 -3.53 1.06 5.29
N THR A 168 -3.52 0.33 6.41
CA THR A 168 -4.12 0.77 7.68
C THR A 168 -3.27 1.81 8.41
N LEU A 169 -1.95 1.81 8.22
CA LEU A 169 -1.05 2.76 8.89
C LEU A 169 -1.39 4.23 8.57
N GLY A 170 -1.79 4.57 7.34
CA GLY A 170 -2.18 5.94 7.01
C GLY A 170 -3.53 6.37 7.57
N SER A 171 -4.27 5.44 8.16
CA SER A 171 -5.52 5.72 8.89
C SER A 171 -5.28 6.05 10.36
N LEU A 172 -4.10 5.76 10.93
CA LEU A 172 -3.75 6.03 12.34
C LEU A 172 -3.63 7.51 12.74
N PRO A 173 -3.18 8.43 11.86
CA PRO A 173 -3.05 9.85 12.20
C PRO A 173 -4.29 10.48 12.85
N VAL A 174 -5.50 10.02 12.52
CA VAL A 174 -6.75 10.52 13.12
C VAL A 174 -6.80 10.33 14.64
N ILE A 175 -6.21 9.25 15.16
CA ILE A 175 -6.17 8.97 16.59
C ILE A 175 -5.27 9.99 17.28
N ALA A 176 -4.10 10.28 16.69
CA ALA A 176 -3.19 11.28 17.23
C ALA A 176 -3.81 12.69 17.19
N VAL A 177 -4.57 13.02 16.14
CA VAL A 177 -5.32 14.28 16.07
C VAL A 177 -6.41 14.33 17.13
N ARG A 178 -7.18 13.26 17.33
CA ARG A 178 -8.18 13.16 18.41
C ARG A 178 -7.54 13.38 19.78
N GLU A 179 -6.45 12.68 20.07
CA GLU A 179 -5.70 12.83 21.33
C GLU A 179 -5.19 14.26 21.53
N ALA A 180 -4.78 14.93 20.45
CA ALA A 180 -4.37 16.32 20.51
C ALA A 180 -5.55 17.24 20.89
N VAL A 181 -6.75 16.97 20.37
CA VAL A 181 -7.97 17.72 20.75
C VAL A 181 -8.31 17.49 22.23
N GLU A 182 -8.28 16.24 22.69
CA GLU A 182 -8.60 15.87 24.08
C GLU A 182 -7.60 16.46 25.08
N SER A 183 -6.32 16.55 24.71
CA SER A 183 -5.25 17.14 25.53
C SER A 183 -5.15 18.67 25.42
N GLY A 184 -6.01 19.33 24.64
CA GLY A 184 -5.97 20.79 24.43
C GLY A 184 -4.79 21.27 23.57
N SER A 185 -4.13 20.37 22.85
CA SER A 185 -3.05 20.67 21.91
C SER A 185 -3.58 21.11 20.53
N HIS A 186 -2.72 21.69 19.68
CA HIS A 186 -3.12 22.18 18.36
C HIS A 186 -3.38 21.03 17.36
N PRO A 187 -4.63 20.79 16.91
CA PRO A 187 -4.97 19.59 16.11
C PRO A 187 -4.31 19.56 14.73
N VAL A 188 -4.32 20.70 14.04
CA VAL A 188 -3.69 20.86 12.72
C VAL A 188 -2.18 20.63 12.77
N GLY A 189 -1.51 21.13 13.82
CA GLY A 189 -0.07 20.92 14.01
C GLY A 189 0.28 19.44 14.19
N THR A 190 -0.55 18.71 14.95
CA THR A 190 -0.41 17.25 15.09
C THR A 190 -0.65 16.53 13.76
N ALA A 191 -1.70 16.92 13.01
CA ALA A 191 -2.00 16.35 11.70
C ALA A 191 -0.80 16.47 10.74
N VAL A 192 -0.18 17.66 10.64
CA VAL A 192 1.01 17.88 9.82
C VAL A 192 2.16 16.94 10.20
N ARG A 193 2.48 16.82 11.50
CA ARG A 193 3.56 15.94 11.99
C ARG A 193 3.29 14.48 11.65
N THR A 194 2.06 14.02 11.83
CA THR A 194 1.68 12.64 11.48
C THR A 194 1.68 12.40 9.97
N CYS A 195 1.30 13.39 9.16
CA CYS A 195 1.41 13.31 7.70
C CYS A 195 2.87 13.18 7.24
N VAL A 196 3.82 13.85 7.92
CA VAL A 196 5.26 13.65 7.64
C VAL A 196 5.66 12.19 7.87
N GLY A 197 5.22 11.57 8.98
CA GLY A 197 5.46 10.15 9.24
C GLY A 197 4.89 9.24 8.14
N VAL A 198 3.67 9.52 7.69
CA VAL A 198 3.05 8.78 6.58
C VAL A 198 3.77 9.03 5.25
N ALA A 199 4.23 10.25 4.98
CA ALA A 199 5.02 10.59 3.80
C ALA A 199 6.32 9.78 3.74
N LEU A 200 7.02 9.66 4.88
CA LEU A 200 8.23 8.84 4.99
C LEU A 200 7.93 7.36 4.70
N LEU A 201 6.82 6.83 5.24
CA LEU A 201 6.37 5.47 4.93
C LEU A 201 6.13 5.29 3.42
N LEU A 202 5.44 6.23 2.77
CA LEU A 202 5.18 6.19 1.33
C LEU A 202 6.48 6.24 0.51
N LEU A 203 7.45 7.08 0.91
CA LEU A 203 8.77 7.14 0.27
C LEU A 203 9.52 5.81 0.40
N LEU A 204 9.44 5.14 1.56
CA LEU A 204 10.02 3.82 1.74
C LEU A 204 9.37 2.78 0.83
N VAL A 205 8.04 2.83 0.66
CA VAL A 205 7.34 1.93 -0.27
C VAL A 205 7.75 2.19 -1.71
N VAL A 206 7.82 3.45 -2.14
CA VAL A 206 8.29 3.83 -3.49
C VAL A 206 9.72 3.37 -3.73
N GLY A 207 10.61 3.60 -2.77
CA GLY A 207 12.00 3.14 -2.81
C GLY A 207 12.10 1.61 -2.89
N TRP A 208 11.29 0.90 -2.09
CA TRP A 208 11.21 -0.55 -2.13
C TRP A 208 10.72 -1.07 -3.49
N VAL A 209 9.65 -0.50 -4.06
CA VAL A 209 9.13 -0.89 -5.39
C VAL A 209 10.21 -0.74 -6.46
N ARG A 210 10.97 0.35 -6.43
CA ARG A 210 12.08 0.60 -7.37
C ARG A 210 13.21 -0.42 -7.21
N GLN A 211 13.63 -0.68 -5.97
CA GLN A 211 14.82 -1.48 -5.69
C GLN A 211 14.54 -3.00 -5.60
N ARG A 212 13.26 -3.41 -5.57
CA ARG A 212 12.80 -4.79 -5.33
C ARG A 212 13.54 -5.83 -6.18
N ASP A 213 13.69 -5.59 -7.48
CA ASP A 213 14.27 -6.56 -8.39
C ASP A 213 15.78 -6.64 -8.26
N ALA A 214 16.45 -5.52 -8.01
CA ALA A 214 17.86 -5.51 -7.66
C ALA A 214 18.12 -6.29 -6.36
N ILE A 215 17.26 -6.11 -5.35
CA ILE A 215 17.33 -6.86 -4.08
C ILE A 215 17.15 -8.35 -4.34
N ARG A 216 16.13 -8.77 -5.10
CA ARG A 216 15.90 -10.19 -5.42
C ARG A 216 17.09 -10.81 -6.16
N ARG A 217 17.65 -10.12 -7.16
CA ARG A 217 18.82 -10.59 -7.92
C ARG A 217 20.05 -10.75 -7.04
N TRP A 218 20.31 -9.77 -6.17
CA TRP A 218 21.40 -9.82 -5.19
C TRP A 218 21.24 -11.02 -4.25
N TRP A 219 20.04 -11.22 -3.69
CA TRP A 219 19.76 -12.36 -2.82
C TRP A 219 19.98 -13.72 -3.52
N LYS A 220 19.52 -13.87 -4.77
CA LYS A 220 19.70 -15.10 -5.53
C LYS A 220 21.19 -15.41 -5.75
N LYS A 221 21.96 -14.40 -6.15
CA LYS A 221 23.42 -14.51 -6.33
C LYS A 221 24.12 -14.93 -5.03
N SER A 222 23.79 -14.30 -3.90
CA SER A 222 24.40 -14.62 -2.61
C SER A 222 24.11 -16.06 -2.15
N VAL A 223 22.91 -16.59 -2.44
CA VAL A 223 22.54 -17.98 -2.13
C VAL A 223 23.31 -18.96 -3.01
N GLU A 224 23.42 -18.69 -4.31
CA GLU A 224 24.19 -19.51 -5.26
C GLU A 224 25.67 -19.56 -4.88
N GLU A 225 26.28 -18.42 -4.54
CA GLU A 225 27.67 -18.32 -4.06
C GLU A 225 27.88 -19.14 -2.77
N SER A 226 26.94 -19.08 -1.83
CA SER A 226 27.00 -19.83 -0.58
C SER A 226 26.91 -21.34 -0.80
N GLN A 227 26.04 -21.79 -1.73
CA GLN A 227 25.93 -23.21 -2.09
C GLN A 227 27.18 -23.73 -2.80
N GLN A 228 27.76 -22.93 -3.71
CA GLN A 228 29.01 -23.28 -4.37
C GLN A 228 30.17 -23.38 -3.37
N HIS A 229 30.23 -22.51 -2.36
CA HIS A 229 31.24 -22.58 -1.32
C HIS A 229 31.13 -23.88 -0.50
N LYS A 230 29.91 -24.24 -0.06
CA LYS A 230 29.65 -25.52 0.65
C LYS A 230 30.01 -26.76 -0.17
N ARG A 231 29.74 -26.74 -1.48
CA ARG A 231 30.06 -27.86 -2.37
C ARG A 231 31.56 -28.00 -2.62
N LYS A 232 32.31 -26.89 -2.62
CA LYS A 232 33.78 -26.94 -2.75
C LYS A 232 34.44 -27.49 -1.49
N THR A 233 33.96 -27.11 -0.30
CA THR A 233 34.51 -27.62 0.97
C THR A 233 34.17 -29.08 1.23
N SER A 234 33.05 -29.61 0.71
CA SER A 234 32.70 -31.03 0.86
C SER A 234 33.45 -31.98 -0.09
N VAL A 235 34.09 -31.46 -1.14
CA VAL A 235 34.88 -32.26 -2.10
C VAL A 235 36.37 -32.29 -1.71
N SER A 236 36.80 -31.39 -0.83
CA SER A 236 38.18 -31.32 -0.30
C SER A 236 38.40 -32.10 1.00
N THR A 237 37.39 -32.82 1.48
CA THR A 237 37.43 -33.73 2.64
C THR A 237 37.13 -35.15 2.20
#